data_AF-A0ABD0QV84-F1
#
_entry.id   AF-A0ABD0QV84-F1
#
_cell.length_a   1.000
_cell.length_b   1.000
_cell.length_c   1.000
_cell.angle_alpha   90.00
_cell.angle_beta   90.00
_cell.angle_gamma   90.00
#
_symmetry.space_group_name_H-M   'P 1'
#
loop_
_entity.id
_entity.type
_entity.pdbx_description
1 polymer ?
#
loop_
_entity_poly.entity_id
_entity_poly.type
_entity_poly.pdbx_seq_one_letter_code
_entity_poly.pdbx_strand_id
1 'polypeptide(L)' 'MLFVLVNGKEKSNARVLEYFNLKSSDLPRVSIYDSDSDKKWLMAAGEITTERVRNFCDSFLDGELQ' A
#
# COMPACT_ATOMS: atom_id res chain seq x y z
N MET A 1 12.85 -3.41 3.18
CA MET A 1 11.57 -2.74 2.87
C MET A 1 11.82 -1.27 2.59
N LEU A 2 11.25 -0.73 1.50
CA LEU A 2 11.39 0.66 1.08
C LEU A 2 10.03 1.37 1.21
N PHE A 3 10.01 2.61 1.71
CA PHE A 3 8.80 3.44 1.73
C PHE A 3 8.82 4.38 0.53
N VAL A 4 7.78 4.30 -0.31
CA VAL A 4 7.59 5.15 -1.49
C VAL A 4 6.27 5.89 -1.37
N LEU A 5 6.31 7.21 -1.54
CA LEU A 5 5.11 8.03 -1.60
C LEU A 5 4.73 8.27 -3.06
N VAL A 6 3.51 7.88 -3.42
CA VAL A 6 2.92 8.15 -4.74
C VAL A 6 1.83 9.20 -4.57
N ASN A 7 2.00 10.35 -5.22
CA ASN A 7 0.98 11.40 -5.21
C ASN A 7 -0.17 11.01 -6.15
N GLY A 8 -1.28 10.55 -5.60
CA GLY A 8 -2.46 10.14 -6.39
C GLY A 8 -3.26 11.29 -7.03
N LYS A 9 -2.91 12.55 -6.77
CA LYS A 9 -3.46 13.70 -7.50
C LYS A 9 -2.73 13.96 -8.83
N GLU A 10 -1.53 13.40 -8.99
CA GLU A 10 -0.72 13.57 -10.19
C GLU A 10 -1.18 12.60 -11.28
N LYS A 11 -1.54 13.13 -12.46
CA LYS A 11 -2.09 12.32 -13.56
C LYS A 11 -1.09 11.29 -14.09
N SER A 12 0.21 11.61 -14.08
CA SER A 12 1.25 10.66 -14.51
C SER A 12 1.34 9.42 -13.61
N ASN A 13 0.80 9.48 -12.39
CA ASN A 13 0.75 8.34 -11.46
C ASN A 13 -0.52 7.49 -11.60
N ALA A 14 -1.44 7.80 -12.53
CA ALA A 14 -2.70 7.07 -12.69
C ALA A 14 -2.47 5.56 -12.89
N ARG A 15 -1.46 5.19 -13.69
CA ARG A 15 -1.11 3.79 -13.95
C ARG A 15 -0.67 3.03 -12.69
N VAL A 16 -0.06 3.71 -11.72
CA VAL A 16 0.31 3.10 -10.45
C VAL A 16 -0.94 2.79 -9.63
N LEU A 17 -1.90 3.71 -9.55
CA LEU A 17 -3.17 3.47 -8.86
C LEU A 17 -3.93 2.28 -9.46
N GLU A 18 -4.03 2.24 -10.80
CA GLU A 18 -4.64 1.12 -11.53
C GLU A 18 -3.95 -0.21 -11.23
N TYR A 19 -2.61 -0.23 -11.21
CA TYR A 19 -1.84 -1.43 -10.89
C TYR A 19 -2.13 -1.95 -9.47
N PHE A 20 -2.42 -1.07 -8.51
CA PHE A 20 -2.85 -1.44 -7.16
C PHE A 20 -4.37 -1.64 -7.02
N ASN A 21 -5.13 -1.60 -8.13
CA ASN A 21 -6.60 -1.66 -8.16
C ASN A 21 -7.26 -0.59 -7.29
N LEU A 22 -6.66 0.61 -7.21
CA LEU A 22 -7.16 1.75 -6.46
C LEU A 22 -7.74 2.81 -7.40
N LYS A 23 -8.82 3.45 -6.97
CA LYS A 23 -9.38 4.67 -7.55
C LYS A 23 -8.91 5.88 -6.75
N SER A 24 -8.97 7.08 -7.35
CA SER A 24 -8.68 8.32 -6.62
C SER A 24 -9.57 8.52 -5.38
N SER A 25 -10.79 7.97 -5.40
CA SER A 25 -11.74 8.00 -4.27
C SER A 25 -11.32 7.09 -3.10
N ASP A 26 -10.45 6.11 -3.33
CA ASP A 26 -10.00 5.20 -2.27
C ASP A 26 -8.90 5.82 -1.41
N LEU A 27 -8.28 6.91 -1.88
CA LEU A 27 -7.15 7.56 -1.23
C LEU A 27 -7.58 8.36 0.02
N PRO A 28 -6.71 8.44 1.05
CA PRO A 28 -5.35 7.88 1.12
C PRO A 28 -5.31 6.39 1.47
N ARG A 29 -4.33 5.65 0.93
CA ARG A 29 -4.10 4.21 1.20
C ARG A 29 -2.63 3.87 1.37
N VAL A 30 -2.36 2.76 2.05
CA VAL A 30 -1.03 2.16 2.21
C VAL A 30 -1.10 0.72 1.71
N SER A 31 -0.13 0.34 0.88
CA SER A 31 0.00 -1.01 0.33
C SER A 31 1.46 -1.47 0.40
N ILE A 32 1.67 -2.77 0.54
CA ILE A 32 2.96 -3.43 0.34
C ILE A 32 2.93 -4.12 -1.02
N TYR A 33 4.04 -4.04 -1.74
CA TYR A 33 4.28 -4.77 -2.98
C TYR A 33 5.57 -5.56 -2.84
N ASP A 34 5.50 -6.87 -3.07
CA ASP A 34 6.66 -7.73 -3.19
C ASP A 34 6.98 -7.95 -4.67
N SER A 35 8.16 -7.51 -5.09
CA SER A 35 8.63 -7.62 -6.47
C SER A 35 8.97 -9.05 -6.87
N ASP A 36 9.35 -9.90 -5.93
CA ASP A 36 9.77 -11.27 -6.24
C ASP A 36 8.56 -12.16 -6.51
N SER A 37 7.46 -11.95 -5.77
CA SER A 37 6.22 -12.71 -5.92
C SER A 37 5.11 -12.03 -6.72
N ASP A 38 5.31 -10.77 -7.14
CA ASP A 38 4.28 -9.89 -7.76
C ASP A 38 2.98 -9.81 -6.94
N LYS A 39 3.09 -9.90 -5.60
CA LYS A 39 1.94 -9.87 -4.68
C LYS A 39 1.81 -8.50 -4.02
N LYS A 40 0.57 -8.17 -3.68
CA LYS A 40 0.19 -6.87 -3.11
C LYS A 40 -0.70 -7.10 -1.89
N TRP A 41 -0.39 -6.40 -0.81
CA TRP A 41 -1.23 -6.37 0.37
C TRP A 41 -1.68 -4.95 0.61
N LEU A 42 -2.95 -4.79 0.95
CA LEU A 42 -3.57 -3.50 1.14
C LEU A 42 -3.93 -3.33 2.60
N MET A 43 -3.43 -2.28 3.23
CA MET A 43 -3.73 -2.00 4.63
C MET A 43 -5.25 -1.77 4.79
N ALA A 44 -5.82 -2.33 5.86
CA ALA A 44 -7.23 -2.17 6.20
C ALA A 44 -7.61 -0.69 6.31
N ALA A 45 -8.84 -0.36 5.89
CA ALA A 45 -9.34 1.01 5.89
C ALA A 45 -9.37 1.64 7.30
N GLY A 46 -9.37 2.97 7.34
CA GLY A 46 -9.38 3.76 8.56
C GLY A 46 -8.20 4.73 8.65
N GLU A 47 -8.00 5.31 9.82
CA GLU A 47 -6.92 6.26 10.06
C GLU A 47 -5.53 5.65 9.83
N ILE A 48 -4.65 6.40 9.16
CA ILE A 48 -3.26 5.99 8.91
C ILE A 48 -2.39 6.62 10.00
N THR A 49 -1.96 5.80 10.96
CA THR A 49 -1.03 6.20 12.04
C THR A 49 0.29 5.46 11.92
N THR A 50 1.35 5.97 12.54
CA THR A 50 2.66 5.29 12.57
C THR A 50 2.60 3.90 13.18
N GLU A 51 1.75 3.71 14.19
CA GLU A 51 1.54 2.42 14.84
C GLU A 51 0.87 1.42 13.89
N ARG A 52 -0.20 1.83 13.20
CA ARG A 52 -0.90 0.95 12.24
C ARG A 52 -0.02 0.57 11.05
N VAL A 53 0.78 1.52 10.54
CA VAL A 53 1.72 1.24 9.45
C VAL A 53 2.82 0.29 9.92
N ARG A 54 3.37 0.48 11.12
CA ARG A 54 4.35 -0.44 11.71
C ARG A 54 3.78 -1.85 11.84
N ASN A 55 2.63 -2.00 12.47
CA ASN A 55 2.01 -3.31 12.67
C ASN A 55 1.72 -4.01 11.33
N PHE A 56 1.27 -3.27 10.31
CA PHE A 56 1.05 -3.82 8.98
C PHE A 56 2.34 -4.33 8.33
N CYS A 57 3.45 -3.61 8.48
CA CYS A 57 4.76 -4.04 7.99
C CYS A 57 5.31 -5.24 8.78
N ASP A 58 5.14 -5.27 10.10
CA ASP A 58 5.61 -6.36 10.94
C ASP A 58 4.84 -7.66 10.60
N SER A 59 3.51 -7.62 10.50
CA SER A 59 2.71 -8.78 10.04
C SER A 59 3.10 -9.27 8.64
N PHE A 60 3.55 -8.38 7.74
CA PHE A 60 4.09 -8.81 6.44
C PHE A 60 5.39 -9.59 6.61
N LEU A 61 6.33 -9.05 7.39
CA LEU A 61 7.65 -9.66 7.62
C LEU A 61 7.55 -10.99 8.38
N ASP A 62 6.58 -11.10 9.29
CA ASP A 62 6.29 -12.32 10.05
C ASP A 62 5.53 -13.38 9.23
N GLY A 63 5.10 -13.04 8.01
CA GLY A 63 4.38 -13.95 7.10
C GLY A 63 2.91 -14.18 7.50
N GLU A 64 2.35 -13.30 8.31
CA GLU A 64 0.96 -13.39 8.78
C GLU A 64 -0.05 -12.87 7.75
N LEU A 65 0.40 -12.05 6.79
CA LEU A 65 -0.43 -11.56 5.70
C LEU A 65 -0.55 -12.63 4.60
N GLN A 66 -1.77 -13.10 4.35
CA GLN A 66 -2.09 -14.05 3.27
C GLN A 66 -2.44 -13.35 1.95
#